data_AF-A0A679KP15-F1
#
_entry.id   AF-A0A679KP15-F1
#
_cell.length_a   1.000
_cell.length_b   1.000
_cell.length_c   1.000
_cell.angle_alpha   90.00
_cell.angle_beta   90.00
_cell.angle_gamma   90.00
#
_symmetry.space_group_name_H-M   'P 1'
#
loop_
_entity.id
_entity.type
_entity.pdbx_description
1 polymer ?
#
loop_
_entity_poly.entity_id
_entity_poly.type
_entity_poly.pdbx_seq_one_letter_code
_entity_poly.pdbx_strand_id
1 'polypeptide(L)'
;MSHIAVERNRRRQMNEHLKSLRSLTPCFYIKRGDQASIIGGVIEFIKEMQQLVQVLESKKRRKTLNRSSSPYDHQTIEPSISADTPNATTRMPFSKIENVMSLMTTSTFKEVGACSNSHHANVEAKISGSNVVLRVVSWRIEGQLVRIISVLEKLSFQVLHLNISCMEESVLYFFVVKIGLECHLSLEELTLEVQKSFVPEAIV
;
A
#
# COMPACT_ATOMS: atom_id res chain seq x y z
N MET A 1 14.75 -20.35 51.01
CA MET A 1 13.67 -19.55 50.40
C MET A 1 12.50 -20.46 50.06
N SER A 2 11.26 -20.02 50.27
CA SER A 2 10.06 -20.88 50.26
C SER A 2 9.65 -21.34 48.85
N HIS A 3 9.48 -22.67 48.66
CA HIS A 3 8.95 -23.31 47.44
C HIS A 3 7.65 -22.66 46.93
N ILE A 4 6.82 -22.16 47.84
CA ILE A 4 5.55 -21.49 47.52
C ILE A 4 5.77 -20.17 46.77
N ALA A 5 6.78 -19.39 47.17
CA ALA A 5 7.08 -18.11 46.53
C ALA A 5 7.57 -18.30 45.10
N VAL A 6 8.41 -19.32 44.88
CA VAL A 6 8.93 -19.68 43.55
C VAL A 6 7.79 -20.11 42.62
N GLU A 7 6.88 -20.97 43.07
CA GLU A 7 5.75 -21.42 42.24
C GLU A 7 4.76 -20.29 41.93
N ARG A 8 4.51 -19.39 42.89
CA ARG A 8 3.70 -18.19 42.63
C ARG A 8 4.33 -17.30 41.55
N ASN A 9 5.64 -17.10 41.61
CA ASN A 9 6.35 -16.32 40.60
C ASN A 9 6.25 -16.98 39.21
N ARG A 10 6.42 -18.31 39.13
CA ARG A 10 6.27 -19.07 37.88
C ARG A 10 4.88 -18.90 37.26
N ARG A 11 3.81 -18.99 38.07
CA ARG A 11 2.43 -18.77 37.59
C ARG A 11 2.19 -17.34 37.14
N ARG A 12 2.75 -16.35 37.86
CA ARG A 12 2.69 -14.94 37.46
C ARG A 12 3.33 -14.76 36.07
N GLN A 13 4.54 -15.26 35.87
CA GLN A 13 5.25 -15.18 34.59
C GLN A 13 4.48 -15.85 33.45
N MET A 14 3.92 -17.05 33.68
CA MET A 14 3.07 -17.74 32.70
C MET A 14 1.88 -16.88 32.27
N ASN A 15 1.20 -16.25 33.24
CA ASN A 15 0.05 -15.40 32.95
C ASN A 15 0.43 -14.13 32.17
N GLU A 16 1.61 -13.55 32.43
CA GLU A 16 2.12 -12.42 31.64
C GLU A 16 2.40 -12.81 30.18
N HIS A 17 2.96 -14.00 29.94
CA HIS A 17 3.15 -14.52 28.59
C HIS A 17 1.80 -14.75 27.87
N LEU A 18 0.82 -15.33 28.56
CA LEU A 18 -0.52 -15.53 27.97
C LEU A 18 -1.24 -14.22 27.65
N LYS A 19 -1.11 -13.19 28.49
CA LYS A 19 -1.63 -11.84 28.21
C LYS A 19 -0.99 -11.24 26.96
N SER A 20 0.35 -11.32 26.88
CA SER A 20 1.12 -10.81 25.73
C SER A 20 0.68 -11.51 24.45
N LEU A 21 0.58 -12.84 24.49
CA LEU A 21 0.18 -13.65 23.35
C LEU A 21 -1.25 -13.32 22.87
N ARG A 22 -2.17 -13.12 23.82
CA ARG A 22 -3.53 -12.67 23.52
C ARG A 22 -3.57 -11.29 22.87
N SER A 23 -2.73 -10.35 23.31
CA SER A 23 -2.68 -8.99 22.76
C SER A 23 -2.18 -8.93 21.31
N LEU A 24 -1.34 -9.89 20.91
CA LEU A 24 -0.80 -10.01 19.55
C LEU A 24 -1.75 -10.75 18.59
N THR A 25 -2.77 -11.43 19.13
CA THR A 25 -3.67 -12.27 18.34
C THR A 25 -4.99 -11.54 18.13
N PRO A 26 -5.52 -11.47 16.90
CA PRO A 26 -6.82 -10.85 16.65
C PRO A 26 -7.94 -11.49 17.49
N CYS A 27 -8.83 -10.66 18.02
CA CYS A 27 -9.83 -11.06 19.02
C CYS A 27 -10.82 -12.13 18.53
N PHE A 28 -10.98 -12.31 17.22
CA PHE A 28 -11.88 -13.31 16.65
C PHE A 28 -11.36 -14.75 16.75
N TYR A 29 -10.04 -14.97 16.85
CA TYR A 29 -9.46 -16.30 17.09
C TYR A 29 -9.56 -16.72 18.56
N ILE A 30 -9.69 -15.76 19.49
CA ILE A 30 -9.74 -16.02 20.94
C ILE A 30 -11.12 -15.63 21.48
N LYS A 31 -12.08 -16.55 21.37
CA LYS A 31 -13.47 -16.34 21.82
C LYS A 31 -13.62 -16.30 23.34
N ARG A 32 -12.72 -16.96 24.08
CA ARG A 32 -12.72 -17.04 25.55
C ARG A 32 -11.31 -16.75 26.08
N GLY A 33 -11.26 -16.15 27.27
CA GLY A 33 -10.00 -15.77 27.94
C GLY A 33 -9.30 -16.88 28.71
N ASP A 34 -9.72 -18.14 28.56
CA ASP A 34 -9.07 -19.28 29.18
C ASP A 34 -7.79 -19.69 28.42
N GLN A 35 -6.87 -20.38 29.11
CA GLN A 35 -5.55 -20.70 28.57
C GLN A 35 -5.62 -21.55 27.29
N ALA A 36 -6.56 -22.51 27.23
CA ALA A 36 -6.68 -23.40 26.09
C ALA A 36 -7.22 -22.66 24.85
N SER A 37 -8.21 -21.79 25.04
CA SER A 37 -8.75 -20.93 23.97
C SER A 37 -7.71 -19.94 23.44
N ILE A 38 -6.87 -19.36 24.32
CA ILE A 38 -5.78 -18.47 23.90
C ILE A 38 -4.78 -19.23 23.03
N ILE A 39 -4.26 -20.36 23.51
CA ILE A 39 -3.26 -21.13 22.77
C ILE A 39 -3.83 -21.69 21.46
N GLY A 40 -5.05 -22.22 21.48
CA GLY A 40 -5.72 -22.73 20.28
C GLY A 40 -5.92 -21.65 19.21
N GLY A 41 -6.44 -20.49 19.60
CA GLY A 41 -6.64 -19.36 18.68
C GLY A 41 -5.34 -18.84 18.08
N VAL A 42 -4.27 -18.79 18.87
CA VAL A 42 -2.93 -18.39 18.39
C VAL A 42 -2.40 -19.38 17.36
N ILE A 43 -2.55 -20.68 17.59
CA ILE A 43 -2.10 -21.71 16.65
C ILE A 43 -2.83 -21.57 15.31
N GLU A 44 -4.14 -21.36 15.34
CA GLU A 44 -4.95 -21.15 14.14
C GLU A 44 -4.49 -19.90 13.38
N PHE A 45 -4.30 -18.78 14.08
CA PHE A 45 -3.79 -17.54 13.49
C PHE A 45 -2.42 -17.72 12.84
N ILE A 46 -1.47 -18.36 13.53
CA ILE A 46 -0.12 -18.60 12.98
C ILE A 46 -0.18 -19.44 11.70
N LYS A 47 -1.02 -20.50 11.67
CA LYS A 47 -1.19 -21.34 10.49
C LYS A 47 -1.73 -20.54 9.30
N GLU A 48 -2.73 -19.71 9.52
CA GLU A 48 -3.30 -18.85 8.48
C GLU A 48 -2.26 -17.84 7.96
N MET A 49 -1.49 -17.21 8.85
CA MET A 49 -0.43 -16.27 8.46
C MET A 49 0.68 -16.97 7.67
N GLN A 50 1.10 -18.17 8.06
CA GLN A 50 2.07 -18.96 7.32
C GLN A 50 1.56 -19.33 5.91
N GLN A 51 0.30 -19.73 5.79
CA GLN A 51 -0.32 -20.02 4.50
C GLN A 51 -0.39 -18.77 3.62
N LEU A 52 -0.77 -17.62 4.18
CA LEU A 52 -0.83 -16.36 3.44
C LEU A 52 0.54 -15.96 2.89
N VAL A 53 1.61 -16.09 3.70
CA VAL A 53 2.98 -15.85 3.25
C VAL A 53 3.35 -16.77 2.08
N GLN A 54 3.08 -18.07 2.18
CA GLN A 54 3.38 -19.01 1.08
C GLN A 54 2.63 -18.66 -0.21
N VAL A 55 1.35 -18.28 -0.11
CA VAL A 55 0.53 -17.86 -1.26
C VAL A 55 1.10 -16.58 -1.89
N LEU A 56 1.49 -15.60 -1.07
CA LEU A 56 2.06 -14.35 -1.55
C LEU A 56 3.44 -14.56 -2.20
N GLU A 57 4.31 -15.37 -1.60
CA GLU A 57 5.61 -15.71 -2.17
C GLU A 57 5.48 -16.47 -3.49
N SER A 58 4.57 -17.44 -3.58
CA SER A 58 4.32 -18.17 -4.83
C SER A 58 3.70 -17.27 -5.90
N LYS A 59 2.83 -16.32 -5.53
CA LYS A 59 2.35 -15.25 -6.43
C LYS A 59 3.50 -14.36 -6.92
N LYS A 60 4.43 -13.97 -6.02
CA LYS A 60 5.64 -13.21 -6.38
C LYS A 60 6.52 -14.01 -7.35
N ARG A 61 6.79 -15.30 -7.09
CA ARG A 61 7.58 -16.18 -7.97
C ARG A 61 6.99 -16.33 -9.38
N ARG A 62 5.67 -16.50 -9.49
CA ARG A 62 4.99 -16.59 -10.80
C ARG A 62 5.10 -15.28 -11.59
N LYS A 63 5.01 -14.13 -10.93
CA LYS A 63 5.21 -12.82 -11.57
C LYS A 63 6.65 -12.62 -12.06
N THR A 64 7.65 -13.06 -11.29
CA THR A 64 9.06 -12.95 -11.70
C THR A 64 9.40 -13.87 -12.88
N LEU A 65 8.85 -15.09 -12.91
CA LEU A 65 9.09 -16.05 -14.00
C LEU A 65 8.41 -15.63 -15.32
N ASN A 66 7.25 -14.96 -15.24
CA ASN A 66 6.60 -14.40 -16.43
C ASN A 66 7.28 -13.13 -16.97
N ARG A 67 8.23 -12.53 -16.22
CA ARG A 67 9.00 -11.36 -16.67
C ARG A 67 10.30 -11.71 -17.38
N SER A 68 10.70 -13.00 -17.38
CA SER A 68 11.88 -13.49 -18.09
C SER A 68 11.63 -13.91 -19.54
N SER A 69 10.42 -13.70 -20.07
CA SER A 69 10.14 -13.83 -21.51
C SER A 69 9.94 -12.45 -22.15
N SER A 70 11.00 -11.65 -22.19
CA SER A 70 11.13 -10.55 -23.15
C SER A 70 12.41 -10.80 -23.95
N PRO A 71 12.29 -11.18 -25.24
CA PRO A 71 13.43 -11.42 -26.11
C PRO A 71 13.97 -10.07 -26.59
N TYR A 72 15.09 -9.63 -26.00
CA TYR A 72 15.98 -8.70 -26.67
C TYR A 72 17.07 -9.53 -27.37
N ASP A 73 16.72 -10.15 -28.49
CA ASP A 73 17.71 -10.53 -29.50
C ASP A 73 17.56 -9.54 -30.66
N HIS A 74 18.56 -8.67 -30.79
CA HIS A 74 18.82 -7.93 -32.01
C HIS A 74 19.34 -8.92 -33.06
N GLN A 75 18.58 -9.18 -34.13
CA GLN A 75 19.12 -9.19 -35.50
C GLN A 75 18.07 -9.43 -36.61
N THR A 76 18.03 -8.46 -37.53
CA THR A 76 17.81 -8.56 -38.99
C THR A 76 16.50 -9.14 -39.58
N ILE A 77 15.75 -8.20 -40.17
CA ILE A 77 14.82 -8.21 -41.32
C ILE A 77 14.74 -9.53 -42.13
N GLU A 78 13.52 -10.05 -42.32
CA GLU A 78 12.91 -10.49 -43.60
C GLU A 78 11.38 -10.72 -43.44
N PRO A 79 10.53 -10.44 -44.46
CA PRO A 79 9.08 -10.42 -44.32
C PRO A 79 8.41 -11.73 -44.75
N SER A 80 7.46 -12.24 -43.96
CA SER A 80 6.47 -13.20 -44.47
C SER A 80 5.13 -13.07 -43.74
N ILE A 81 4.08 -13.23 -44.55
CA ILE A 81 2.69 -12.88 -44.32
C ILE A 81 1.96 -14.11 -43.77
N SER A 82 1.16 -13.98 -42.71
CA SER A 82 -0.03 -14.82 -42.47
C SER A 82 -0.85 -14.31 -41.28
N ALA A 83 -2.16 -14.54 -41.38
CA ALA A 83 -3.24 -13.86 -40.69
C ALA A 83 -3.59 -14.39 -39.28
N ASP A 84 -4.41 -13.59 -38.60
CA ASP A 84 -5.31 -13.89 -37.48
C ASP A 84 -4.71 -14.21 -36.10
N THR A 85 -4.83 -13.27 -35.15
CA THR A 85 -5.71 -13.31 -33.95
C THR A 85 -5.49 -12.03 -33.10
N PRO A 86 -6.53 -11.32 -32.60
CA PRO A 86 -6.34 -10.11 -31.80
C PRO A 86 -6.07 -10.47 -30.32
N ASN A 87 -4.80 -10.66 -29.95
CA ASN A 87 -4.43 -10.71 -28.52
C ASN A 87 -4.28 -9.29 -27.98
N ALA A 88 -5.41 -8.69 -27.63
CA ALA A 88 -5.45 -7.53 -26.76
C ALA A 88 -4.81 -7.90 -25.42
N THR A 89 -3.57 -7.43 -25.19
CA THR A 89 -2.95 -7.48 -23.88
C THR A 89 -3.72 -6.48 -23.00
N THR A 90 -4.78 -6.95 -22.37
CA THR A 90 -5.55 -6.19 -21.39
C THR A 90 -4.61 -5.93 -20.20
N ARG A 91 -3.93 -4.78 -20.21
CA ARG A 91 -3.31 -4.19 -19.03
C ARG A 91 -4.39 -4.18 -17.94
N MET A 92 -4.19 -4.99 -16.91
CA MET A 92 -5.15 -5.15 -15.83
C MET A 92 -5.49 -3.77 -15.23
N PRO A 93 -6.78 -3.44 -15.03
CA PRO A 93 -7.16 -2.19 -14.39
C PRO A 93 -6.56 -2.09 -12.98
N PHE A 94 -6.03 -0.93 -12.64
CA PHE A 94 -5.49 -0.59 -11.32
C PHE A 94 -6.46 -0.79 -10.14
N SER A 95 -7.76 -0.98 -10.42
CA SER A 95 -8.84 -1.02 -9.43
C SER A 95 -8.75 -2.16 -8.40
N LYS A 96 -7.81 -3.11 -8.52
CA LYS A 96 -7.61 -4.17 -7.50
C LYS A 96 -6.52 -3.88 -6.46
N ILE A 97 -5.85 -2.72 -6.51
CA ILE A 97 -4.86 -2.31 -5.48
C ILE A 97 -5.55 -1.72 -4.23
N GLU A 98 -6.85 -1.38 -4.32
CA GLU A 98 -7.63 -0.80 -3.21
C GLU A 98 -7.63 -1.67 -1.94
N ASN A 99 -7.56 -3.00 -2.07
CA ASN A 99 -7.66 -3.92 -0.94
C ASN A 99 -6.42 -4.02 -0.04
N VAL A 100 -5.27 -3.41 -0.36
CA VAL A 100 -4.08 -3.39 0.52
C VAL A 100 -3.96 -2.05 1.27
N MET A 101 -4.66 -1.01 0.81
CA MET A 101 -4.48 0.36 1.32
C MET A 101 -5.43 0.70 2.47
N SER A 102 -6.61 0.07 2.53
CA SER A 102 -7.60 0.24 3.61
C SER A 102 -7.08 -0.21 4.99
N LEU A 103 -6.07 -1.08 5.04
CA LEU A 103 -5.51 -1.66 6.26
C LEU A 103 -4.54 -0.69 6.99
N MET A 104 -4.04 0.33 6.28
CA MET A 104 -3.06 1.29 6.80
C MET A 104 -3.68 2.59 7.32
N THR A 105 -5.01 2.68 7.40
CA THR A 105 -5.71 3.82 7.99
C THR A 105 -6.24 3.46 9.37
N THR A 106 -5.39 3.57 10.40
CA THR A 106 -5.81 3.54 11.80
C THR A 106 -6.26 4.95 12.22
N SER A 107 -7.43 5.41 11.79
CA SER A 107 -8.05 6.60 12.40
C SER A 107 -9.57 6.60 12.22
N THR A 108 -10.25 6.46 13.35
CA THR A 108 -11.72 6.44 13.53
C THR A 108 -12.33 7.84 13.48
N PHE A 109 -11.90 8.71 12.57
CA PHE A 109 -12.52 10.03 12.40
C PHE A 109 -13.02 10.19 10.96
N LYS A 110 -14.25 10.68 10.80
CA LYS A 110 -14.78 11.14 9.51
C LYS A 110 -13.97 12.36 9.08
N GLU A 111 -12.80 12.13 8.49
CA GLU A 111 -12.02 13.19 7.86
C GLU A 111 -12.65 13.55 6.52
N VAL A 112 -12.73 14.87 6.26
CA VAL A 112 -13.02 15.42 4.93
C VAL A 112 -11.82 15.07 4.05
N GLY A 113 -12.05 14.18 3.08
CA GLY A 113 -11.05 13.64 2.18
C GLY A 113 -11.56 13.65 0.75
N ALA A 114 -10.65 13.78 -0.21
CA ALA A 114 -10.95 13.69 -1.64
C ALA A 114 -10.07 12.61 -2.28
N CYS A 115 -10.61 11.95 -3.31
CA CYS A 115 -9.90 10.91 -4.06
C CYS A 115 -10.09 11.13 -5.57
N SER A 116 -9.04 10.95 -6.34
CA SER A 116 -9.06 10.92 -7.80
C SER A 116 -8.34 9.67 -8.29
N ASN A 117 -9.08 8.77 -8.92
CA ASN A 117 -8.59 7.47 -9.38
C ASN A 117 -8.59 7.42 -10.90
N SER A 118 -7.48 7.03 -11.51
CA SER A 118 -7.35 6.83 -12.95
C SER A 118 -6.60 5.54 -13.28
N HIS A 119 -6.45 5.26 -14.58
CA HIS A 119 -5.61 4.14 -15.05
C HIS A 119 -4.11 4.37 -14.77
N HIS A 120 -3.69 5.61 -14.50
CA HIS A 120 -2.26 5.95 -14.32
C HIS A 120 -1.88 6.05 -12.84
N ALA A 121 -2.79 6.54 -11.98
CA ALA A 121 -2.55 6.69 -10.55
C ALA A 121 -3.85 6.69 -9.75
N ASN A 122 -3.75 6.36 -8.46
CA ASN A 122 -4.74 6.61 -7.43
C ASN A 122 -4.18 7.71 -6.52
N VAL A 123 -4.92 8.81 -6.38
CA VAL A 123 -4.54 9.98 -5.60
C VAL A 123 -5.59 10.20 -4.51
N GLU A 124 -5.17 10.24 -3.26
CA GLU A 124 -6.01 10.48 -2.10
C GLU A 124 -5.41 11.63 -1.28
N ALA A 125 -6.23 12.61 -0.91
CA ALA A 125 -5.84 13.71 -0.05
C ALA A 125 -6.78 13.81 1.15
N LYS A 126 -6.22 14.06 2.33
CA LYS A 126 -6.96 14.19 3.61
C LYS A 126 -6.42 15.35 4.43
N ILE A 127 -7.31 16.11 5.06
CA ILE A 127 -6.91 17.19 5.97
C ILE A 127 -6.50 16.58 7.31
N SER A 128 -5.33 16.95 7.81
CA SER A 128 -4.82 16.56 9.13
C SER A 128 -4.28 17.79 9.86
N GLY A 129 -5.10 18.36 10.75
CA GLY A 129 -4.79 19.62 11.41
C GLY A 129 -4.65 20.78 10.40
N SER A 130 -3.48 21.45 10.41
CA SER A 130 -3.14 22.51 9.45
C SER A 130 -2.44 22.01 8.17
N ASN A 131 -2.35 20.68 8.00
CA ASN A 131 -1.63 20.04 6.92
C ASN A 131 -2.58 19.18 6.09
N VAL A 132 -2.11 18.76 4.91
CA VAL A 132 -2.75 17.76 4.07
C VAL A 132 -1.84 16.54 3.99
N VAL A 133 -2.42 15.38 4.22
CA VAL A 133 -1.79 14.09 3.92
C VAL A 133 -2.20 13.70 2.50
N LEU A 134 -1.23 13.66 1.60
CA LEU A 134 -1.43 13.29 0.19
C LEU A 134 -0.78 11.94 -0.07
N ARG A 135 -1.57 10.98 -0.53
CA ARG A 135 -1.15 9.64 -0.92
C ARG A 135 -1.31 9.49 -2.42
N VAL A 136 -0.25 9.09 -3.10
CA VAL A 136 -0.26 8.86 -4.54
C VAL A 136 0.30 7.47 -4.81
N VAL A 137 -0.50 6.59 -5.39
CA VAL A 137 -0.08 5.27 -5.82
C VAL A 137 -0.11 5.22 -7.33
N SER A 138 1.01 4.88 -7.95
CA SER A 138 1.10 4.76 -9.41
C SER A 138 2.03 3.64 -9.81
N TRP A 139 2.12 3.38 -11.11
CA TRP A 139 3.27 2.65 -11.63
C TRP A 139 4.51 3.54 -11.62
N ARG A 140 5.67 2.90 -11.66
CA ARG A 140 6.94 3.60 -11.74
C ARG A 140 7.06 4.31 -13.08
N ILE A 141 7.09 5.63 -13.03
CA ILE A 141 7.26 6.52 -14.19
C ILE A 141 8.44 7.44 -13.86
N GLU A 142 9.41 7.54 -14.77
CA GLU A 142 10.58 8.40 -14.59
C GLU A 142 10.18 9.87 -14.50
N GLY A 143 10.84 10.63 -13.61
CA GLY A 143 10.55 12.06 -13.39
C GLY A 143 9.21 12.36 -12.71
N GLN A 144 8.34 11.37 -12.49
CA GLN A 144 6.98 11.60 -11.98
C GLN A 144 6.95 12.27 -10.59
N LEU A 145 7.87 11.89 -9.70
CA LEU A 145 8.00 12.54 -8.40
C LEU A 145 8.26 14.04 -8.54
N VAL A 146 9.18 14.41 -9.44
CA VAL A 146 9.54 15.81 -9.68
C VAL A 146 8.33 16.57 -10.20
N ARG A 147 7.56 15.98 -11.13
CA ARG A 147 6.31 16.57 -11.64
C ARG A 147 5.29 16.82 -10.53
N ILE A 148 5.11 15.86 -9.62
CA ILE A 148 4.19 16.01 -8.48
C ILE A 148 4.68 17.13 -7.56
N ILE A 149 5.97 17.17 -7.21
CA ILE A 149 6.54 18.24 -6.38
C ILE A 149 6.34 19.61 -7.04
N SER A 150 6.62 19.72 -8.34
CA SER A 150 6.40 20.97 -9.08
C SER A 150 4.93 21.40 -9.09
N VAL A 151 3.98 20.47 -9.15
CA VAL A 151 2.55 20.79 -8.99
C VAL A 151 2.28 21.32 -7.58
N LEU A 152 2.76 20.63 -6.54
CA LEU A 152 2.56 21.07 -5.15
C LEU A 152 3.10 22.48 -4.90
N GLU A 153 4.31 22.76 -5.38
CA GLU A 153 4.95 24.08 -5.25
C GLU A 153 4.16 25.17 -6.00
N LYS A 154 3.73 24.90 -7.24
CA LYS A 154 2.89 25.84 -8.02
C LYS A 154 1.56 26.14 -7.33
N LEU A 155 1.03 25.18 -6.58
CA LEU A 155 -0.21 25.30 -5.84
C LEU A 155 -0.03 25.84 -4.41
N SER A 156 1.15 26.40 -4.10
CA SER A 156 1.49 26.95 -2.79
C SER A 156 1.42 25.93 -1.64
N PHE A 157 1.67 24.65 -1.91
CA PHE A 157 1.86 23.65 -0.87
C PHE A 157 3.35 23.49 -0.55
N GLN A 158 3.69 23.50 0.73
CA GLN A 158 5.06 23.22 1.18
C GLN A 158 5.18 21.75 1.60
N VAL A 159 6.07 21.00 0.95
CA VAL A 159 6.34 19.61 1.35
C VAL A 159 7.10 19.59 2.67
N LEU A 160 6.49 19.04 3.72
CA LEU A 160 7.11 18.87 5.03
C LEU A 160 7.81 17.51 5.17
N HIS A 161 7.16 16.48 4.65
CA HIS A 161 7.65 15.11 4.70
C HIS A 161 7.25 14.36 3.44
N LEU A 162 8.16 13.56 2.91
CA LEU A 162 7.93 12.66 1.79
C LEU A 162 8.47 11.28 2.17
N ASN A 163 7.63 10.27 2.12
CA ASN A 163 8.04 8.87 2.11
C ASN A 163 7.75 8.26 0.74
N ILE A 164 8.73 7.55 0.20
CA ILE A 164 8.62 6.83 -1.06
C ILE A 164 8.75 5.35 -0.75
N SER A 165 7.70 4.59 -1.05
CA SER A 165 7.68 3.15 -0.87
C SER A 165 7.47 2.49 -2.23
N CYS A 166 8.41 1.66 -2.65
CA CYS A 166 8.35 0.95 -3.93
C CYS A 166 8.05 -0.54 -3.69
N MET A 167 7.11 -1.10 -4.46
CA MET A 167 6.83 -2.53 -4.46
C MET A 167 6.57 -3.01 -5.89
N GLU A 168 7.43 -3.91 -6.39
CA GLU A 168 7.39 -4.42 -7.75
C GLU A 168 7.39 -3.28 -8.79
N GLU A 169 6.29 -3.10 -9.52
CA GLU A 169 6.11 -2.06 -10.54
C GLU A 169 5.37 -0.81 -10.00
N SER A 170 4.92 -0.85 -8.75
CA SER A 170 4.17 0.23 -8.11
C SER A 170 5.06 1.07 -7.17
N VAL A 171 4.71 2.34 -7.07
CA VAL A 171 5.30 3.29 -6.14
C VAL A 171 4.17 3.98 -5.37
N LEU A 172 4.32 4.05 -4.05
CA LEU A 172 3.53 4.89 -3.16
C LEU A 172 4.38 6.10 -2.77
N TYR A 173 3.88 7.28 -3.12
CA TYR A 173 4.35 8.55 -2.58
C TYR A 173 3.41 8.97 -1.45
N PHE A 174 3.96 9.17 -0.26
CA PHE A 174 3.23 9.66 0.91
C PHE A 174 3.81 11.02 1.29
N PHE A 175 3.04 12.07 1.05
CA PHE A 175 3.41 13.44 1.40
C PHE A 175 2.63 13.91 2.63
N VAL A 176 3.31 14.64 3.49
CA VAL A 176 2.67 15.58 4.42
C VAL A 176 3.02 16.96 3.92
N VAL A 177 2.01 17.72 3.50
CA VAL A 177 2.18 19.05 2.93
C VAL A 177 1.48 20.08 3.80
N LYS A 178 2.08 21.25 3.96
CA LYS A 178 1.47 22.41 4.62
C LYS A 178 0.74 23.24 3.57
N ILE A 179 -0.47 23.69 3.92
CA ILE A 179 -1.24 24.62 3.09
C ILE A 179 -0.59 26.01 3.20
N GLY A 180 -0.13 26.56 2.07
CA GLY A 180 0.40 27.92 2.02
C GLY A 180 -0.71 28.97 2.11
N LEU A 181 -0.33 30.20 2.47
CA LEU A 181 -1.27 31.30 2.68
C LEU A 181 -2.00 31.73 1.40
N GLU A 182 -1.38 31.50 0.24
CA GLU A 182 -1.92 31.83 -1.09
C GLU A 182 -2.69 30.66 -1.73
N CYS A 183 -2.85 29.54 -1.01
CA CYS A 183 -3.58 28.39 -1.52
C CYS A 183 -5.09 28.58 -1.36
N HIS A 184 -5.80 28.61 -2.47
CA HIS A 184 -7.26 28.74 -2.52
C HIS A 184 -7.98 27.44 -2.97
N LEU A 185 -7.24 26.34 -3.10
CA LEU A 185 -7.76 25.11 -3.69
C LEU A 185 -8.52 24.23 -2.68
N SER A 186 -9.55 23.56 -3.19
CA SER A 186 -10.19 22.45 -2.49
C SER A 186 -9.32 21.18 -2.55
N LEU A 187 -9.68 20.22 -1.71
CA LEU A 187 -9.01 18.93 -1.67
C LEU A 187 -9.26 18.13 -2.96
N GLU A 188 -10.47 18.23 -3.54
CA GLU A 188 -10.80 17.65 -4.85
C GLU A 188 -9.92 18.24 -5.95
N GLU A 189 -9.77 19.57 -6.00
CA GLU A 189 -8.94 20.25 -7.00
C GLU A 189 -7.47 19.85 -6.88
N LEU A 190 -6.95 19.75 -5.66
CA LEU A 190 -5.60 19.23 -5.41
C LEU A 190 -5.42 17.82 -5.98
N THR A 191 -6.34 16.90 -5.69
CA THR A 191 -6.22 15.52 -6.19
C THR A 191 -6.27 15.47 -7.72
N LEU A 192 -7.10 16.31 -8.35
CA LEU A 192 -7.20 16.40 -9.81
C LEU A 192 -5.92 16.95 -10.43
N GLU A 193 -5.31 18.00 -9.86
CA GLU A 193 -4.11 18.60 -10.43
C GLU A 193 -2.89 17.66 -10.31
N VAL A 194 -2.76 16.98 -9.17
CA VAL A 194 -1.77 15.90 -9.01
C VAL A 194 -2.06 14.77 -10.01
N GLN A 195 -3.31 14.42 -10.26
CA GLN A 195 -3.68 13.38 -11.23
C GLN A 195 -3.31 13.76 -12.68
N LYS A 196 -3.46 15.03 -13.07
CA LYS A 196 -3.05 15.55 -14.39
C LYS A 196 -1.54 15.44 -14.61
N SER A 197 -0.75 15.51 -13.54
CA SER A 197 0.70 15.31 -13.62
C SER A 197 1.10 13.91 -14.12
N PHE A 198 0.18 12.97 -14.30
CA PHE A 198 0.45 11.63 -14.85
C PHE A 198 0.12 11.49 -16.35
N VAL A 199 -0.46 12.51 -16.97
CA VAL A 199 -0.74 12.54 -18.41
C VAL A 199 0.47 13.20 -19.10
N PRO A 200 1.11 12.58 -20.10
CA PRO A 200 2.11 13.26 -20.91
C PRO A 200 1.46 14.46 -21.61
N GLU A 201 2.05 15.65 -21.53
CA GLU A 201 1.65 16.73 -22.43
C GLU A 201 1.81 16.21 -23.86
N ALA A 202 0.72 16.21 -24.63
CA ALA A 202 0.80 15.92 -26.05
C ALA A 202 1.69 16.99 -26.67
N ILE A 203 2.87 16.59 -27.14
CA ILE A 203 3.73 17.46 -27.94
C ILE A 203 2.94 17.76 -29.20
N VAL A 204 2.48 19.01 -29.33
CA VAL A 204 1.90 19.58 -30.55
C VAL A 204 3.02 20.12 -31.41
#